data_AF-A0A2D8P601-F1
#
_entry.id   AF-A0A2D8P601-F1
#
_cell.length_a   1.000
_cell.length_b   1.000
_cell.length_c   1.000
_cell.angle_alpha   90.00
_cell.angle_beta   90.00
_cell.angle_gamma   90.00
#
_symmetry.space_group_name_H-M   'P 1'
#
loop_
_entity.id
_entity.type
_entity.pdbx_description
1 polymer ?
#
loop_
_entity_poly.entity_id
_entity_poly.type
_entity_poly.pdbx_seq_one_letter_code
_entity_poly.pdbx_strand_id
1 'polypeptide(L)' 'MTDEPKQSEPVVLPEPEVEKPKAKAKPAKPRRVTLVHPKMRGEARPLDKDIDAWLAKGWARKSAGNAD' A
#
# COMPACT_ATOMS: atom_id res chain seq x y z
N MET A 1 57.32 29.30 -25.07
CA MET A 1 56.10 28.56 -25.47
C MET A 1 55.52 28.01 -24.17
N THR A 2 54.53 28.70 -23.63
CA THR A 2 53.91 28.39 -22.34
C THR A 2 52.66 27.58 -22.65
N ASP A 3 52.67 26.29 -22.34
CA ASP A 3 51.52 25.41 -22.48
C ASP A 3 50.75 25.42 -21.15
N GLU A 4 49.54 25.96 -21.20
CA GLU A 4 48.61 26.15 -20.09
C GLU A 4 47.84 24.83 -19.86
N PRO A 5 47.88 24.20 -18.66
CA PRO A 5 47.11 23.00 -18.43
C PRO A 5 45.63 23.34 -18.20
N LYS A 6 44.79 22.91 -19.15
CA LYS A 6 43.31 22.92 -19.10
C LYS A 6 42.78 22.52 -17.73
N GLN A 7 42.03 23.44 -17.11
CA GLN A 7 41.15 23.16 -15.97
C GLN A 7 40.22 21.99 -16.30
N SER A 8 40.34 20.92 -15.53
CA SER A 8 39.44 19.79 -15.57
C SER A 8 38.09 20.17 -14.96
N GLU A 9 37.02 19.72 -15.60
CA GLU A 9 35.62 19.96 -15.24
C GLU A 9 35.32 19.65 -13.77
N PRO A 10 34.43 20.41 -13.11
CA PRO A 10 33.95 20.05 -11.79
C PRO A 10 33.12 18.77 -11.92
N VAL A 11 33.63 17.66 -11.41
CA VAL A 11 32.85 16.43 -11.20
C VAL A 11 31.68 16.79 -10.28
N VAL A 12 30.49 16.95 -10.85
CA VAL A 12 29.24 17.02 -10.10
C VAL A 12 28.97 15.62 -9.58
N LEU A 13 29.47 15.33 -8.38
CA LEU A 13 29.03 14.19 -7.58
C LEU A 13 27.52 14.34 -7.37
N PRO A 14 26.68 13.35 -7.73
CA PRO A 14 25.26 13.41 -7.41
C PRO A 14 25.11 13.46 -5.88
N GLU A 15 24.42 14.48 -5.40
CA GLU A 15 24.09 14.64 -3.99
C GLU A 15 23.47 13.34 -3.45
N PRO A 16 23.86 12.85 -2.26
CA PRO A 16 23.21 11.70 -1.67
C PRO A 16 21.76 12.08 -1.42
N GLU A 17 20.87 11.51 -2.24
CA GLU A 17 19.43 11.63 -2.06
C GLU A 17 19.12 11.13 -0.64
N VAL A 18 18.95 12.08 0.28
CA VAL A 18 18.64 11.83 1.68
C VAL A 18 17.34 11.04 1.67
N GLU A 19 17.44 9.72 1.87
CA GLU A 19 16.30 8.83 2.09
C GLU A 19 15.43 9.49 3.15
N LYS A 20 14.31 10.07 2.71
CA LYS A 20 13.30 10.64 3.60
C LYS A 20 12.96 9.56 4.62
N PRO A 21 12.97 9.87 5.93
CA PRO A 21 12.69 8.86 6.94
C PRO A 21 11.31 8.28 6.67
N LYS A 22 11.26 6.99 6.34
CA LYS A 22 10.01 6.22 6.18
C LYS A 22 9.15 6.51 7.41
N ALA A 23 8.05 7.22 7.19
CA ALA A 23 7.08 7.53 8.23
C ALA A 23 6.78 6.23 9.00
N LYS A 24 7.06 6.24 10.31
CA LYS A 24 6.80 5.10 11.20
C LYS A 24 5.40 4.59 10.90
N ALA A 25 5.30 3.41 10.28
CA ALA A 25 4.03 2.84 9.86
C ALA A 25 3.16 2.75 11.10
N LYS A 26 2.08 3.54 11.13
CA LYS A 26 1.02 3.36 12.14
C LYS A 26 0.65 1.87 12.12
N PRO A 27 0.41 1.23 13.28
CA PRO A 27 0.01 -0.17 13.31
C PRO A 27 -1.12 -0.34 12.29
N ALA A 28 -0.89 -1.20 11.30
CA ALA A 28 -1.82 -1.37 10.19
C ALA A 28 -3.18 -1.64 10.82
N LYS A 29 -4.14 -0.71 10.62
CA LYS A 29 -5.50 -0.90 11.13
C LYS A 29 -5.95 -2.29 10.67
N PRO A 30 -6.55 -3.11 11.55
CA PRO A 30 -6.91 -4.47 11.20
C PRO A 30 -7.80 -4.42 9.96
N ARG A 31 -7.41 -5.18 8.93
CA ARG A 31 -8.13 -5.19 7.65
C ARG A 31 -9.55 -5.68 7.93
N ARG A 32 -10.53 -4.90 7.46
CA ARG A 32 -11.95 -5.25 7.52
C ARG A 32 -12.39 -5.55 6.11
N VAL A 33 -13.11 -6.65 5.94
CA VAL A 33 -13.62 -7.07 4.63
C VAL A 33 -15.13 -6.94 4.67
N THR A 34 -15.67 -6.30 3.64
CA THR A 34 -17.11 -6.19 3.48
C THR A 34 -17.64 -7.53 2.99
N LEU A 35 -18.58 -8.09 3.74
CA LEU A 35 -19.33 -9.28 3.37
C LEU A 35 -20.78 -8.91 3.11
N VAL A 36 -21.39 -9.58 2.14
CA VAL A 36 -22.81 -9.44 1.79
C VAL A 36 -23.49 -10.78 1.98
N HIS A 37 -24.69 -10.77 2.56
CA HIS A 37 -25.48 -12.00 2.66
C HIS A 37 -26.27 -12.21 1.35
N PRO A 38 -26.19 -13.37 0.70
CA PRO A 38 -26.82 -13.58 -0.61
C PRO A 38 -28.35 -13.60 -0.55
N LYS A 39 -28.93 -13.96 0.60
CA LYS A 39 -30.40 -14.09 0.79
C LYS A 39 -31.01 -12.98 1.64
N MET A 40 -30.20 -12.16 2.30
CA MET A 40 -30.68 -11.08 3.18
C MET A 40 -30.04 -9.78 2.70
N ARG A 41 -30.81 -8.69 2.64
CA ARG A 41 -30.26 -7.36 2.39
C ARG A 41 -29.48 -6.87 3.62
N GLY A 42 -28.28 -7.40 3.80
CA GLY A 42 -27.39 -7.07 4.91
C GLY A 42 -25.94 -7.08 4.48
N GLU A 43 -25.19 -6.07 4.93
CA GLU A 43 -23.74 -5.98 4.80
C GLU A 43 -23.10 -6.08 6.17
N ALA A 44 -22.00 -6.81 6.27
CA ALA A 44 -21.19 -6.92 7.48
C ALA A 44 -19.74 -6.51 7.16
N ARG A 45 -19.03 -5.98 8.16
CA ARG A 45 -17.60 -5.61 8.05
C ARG A 45 -16.77 -6.26 9.16
N PRO A 46 -16.69 -7.61 9.20
CA PRO A 46 -15.82 -8.31 10.13
C PRO A 46 -14.35 -8.02 9.89
N LEU A 47 -13.52 -8.38 10.88
CA LEU A 47 -12.07 -8.38 10.74
C LEU A 47 -11.65 -9.56 9.86
N ASP A 48 -10.46 -9.46 9.28
CA ASP A 48 -9.89 -10.49 8.40
C ASP A 48 -9.89 -11.89 9.03
N LYS A 49 -9.48 -11.98 10.31
CA LYS A 49 -9.47 -13.22 11.09
C LYS A 49 -10.84 -13.88 11.27
N ASP A 50 -11.91 -13.10 11.18
CA ASP A 50 -13.27 -13.59 11.41
C ASP A 50 -13.95 -13.95 10.08
N ILE A 51 -13.38 -13.61 8.91
CA ILE A 51 -14.04 -13.80 7.62
C ILE A 51 -14.48 -15.24 7.41
N ASP A 52 -13.62 -16.23 7.69
CA ASP A 52 -13.94 -17.65 7.50
C ASP A 52 -15.17 -18.08 8.31
N ALA A 53 -15.31 -17.59 9.54
CA ALA A 53 -16.49 -17.87 10.37
C ALA A 53 -17.77 -17.25 9.79
N TRP A 54 -17.67 -16.13 9.07
CA TRP A 54 -18.80 -15.52 8.39
C TRP A 54 -19.10 -16.20 7.05
N LEU A 55 -18.09 -16.60 6.29
CA LEU A 55 -18.25 -17.38 5.07
C LEU A 55 -18.93 -18.72 5.37
N ALA A 56 -18.56 -19.39 6.47
CA ALA A 56 -19.21 -20.60 6.96
C ALA A 56 -20.69 -20.39 7.32
N LYS A 57 -21.07 -19.17 7.72
CA LYS A 57 -22.47 -18.76 7.97
C LYS A 57 -23.24 -18.43 6.68
N GLY A 58 -22.63 -18.60 5.51
CA GLY A 58 -23.25 -18.32 4.22
C GLY A 58 -23.14 -16.88 3.75
N TRP A 59 -22.26 -16.07 4.35
CA TRP A 59 -21.94 -14.74 3.83
C TRP A 59 -20.94 -14.85 2.66
N ALA A 60 -20.92 -13.85 1.77
CA ALA A 60 -20.01 -13.79 0.64
C ALA A 60 -19.14 -12.52 0.69
N ARG A 61 -17.87 -12.59 0.24
CA ARG A 61 -17.02 -11.39 0.14
C ARG A 61 -17.59 -10.45 -0.93
N LYS A 62 -17.78 -9.18 -0.57
CA LYS A 62 -18.07 -8.11 -1.52
C LYS A 62 -16.76 -7.77 -2.24
N SER A 63 -16.44 -8.53 -3.28
CA SER A 63 -15.29 -8.23 -4.13
C SER A 63 -15.47 -6.84 -4.74
N ALA A 64 -14.42 -6.02 -4.68
CA ALA A 64 -14.35 -4.68 -5.28
C ALA A 64 -14.27 -4.72 -6.83
N GLY A 65 -14.79 -5.78 -7.46
CA GLY A 65 -14.81 -6.01 -8.90
C GLY A 65 -16.18 -5.79 -9.55
N ASN A 66 -17.16 -5.27 -8.82
CA ASN A 66 -18.42 -4.77 -9.41
C ASN A 66 -18.39 -3.24 -9.50
N ALA A 67 -17.26 -2.71 -9.97
CA ALA A 67 -17.20 -1.42 -10.62
C ALA A 67 -17.33 -1.71 -12.11
N ASP A 68 -18.57 -1.80 -12.57
CA ASP A 68 -18.91 -1.57 -13.97
C ASP A 68 -19.32 -0.10 -14.08
#